data_AF-G4U216-F1
#
_entry.id   AF-G4U216-F1
#
_cell.length_a   1.000
_cell.length_b   1.000
_cell.length_c   1.000
_cell.angle_alpha   90.00
_cell.angle_beta   90.00
_cell.angle_gamma   90.00
#
_symmetry.space_group_name_H-M   'P 1'
#
loop_
_entity.id
_entity.type
_entity.pdbx_description
1 polymer ?
#
loop_
_entity_poly.entity_id
_entity_poly.type
_entity_poly.pdbx_seq_one_letter_code
_entity_poly.pdbx_strand_id
1 'polypeptide(L)' 'MFARRDDHVTFGEYNNSGAGAWSSSRAKFATKLSSAVSISTVLGSSYSNWVDKSYL' A
#
# COMPACT_ATOMS: atom_id res chain seq x y z
N MET A 1 7.67 28.55 6.05
CA MET A 1 7.85 27.17 6.57
C MET A 1 7.70 26.24 5.37
N PHE A 2 8.75 25.48 4.99
CA PHE A 2 8.69 24.59 3.82
C PHE A 2 8.14 23.23 4.24
N ALA A 3 7.03 22.78 3.64
CA ALA A 3 6.49 21.43 3.86
C ALA A 3 7.48 20.38 3.34
N ARG A 4 7.66 19.29 4.07
CA ARG A 4 8.52 18.18 3.62
C ARG A 4 7.73 17.35 2.61
N ARG A 5 8.42 16.75 1.63
CA ARG A 5 7.75 16.02 0.53
C ARG A 5 6.95 14.79 1.00
N ASP A 6 7.19 14.31 2.21
CA ASP A 6 6.53 13.17 2.85
C ASP A 6 5.26 13.56 3.63
N ASP A 7 4.98 14.84 3.86
CA ASP A 7 3.81 15.28 4.66
C ASP A 7 2.46 14.99 3.96
N HIS A 8 2.48 14.67 2.66
CA HIS A 8 1.28 14.37 1.85
C HIS A 8 1.38 13.04 1.09
N VAL A 9 2.31 12.17 1.44
CA VAL A 9 2.52 10.87 0.78
C VAL A 9 2.41 9.75 1.80
N THR A 10 1.62 8.73 1.48
CA THR A 10 1.49 7.54 2.33
C THR A 10 2.43 6.43 1.86
N PHE A 11 3.31 5.99 2.75
CA PHE A 11 4.12 4.78 2.58
C PHE A 11 3.58 3.68 3.49
N GLY A 12 2.78 2.77 2.93
CA GLY A 12 2.06 1.72 3.66
C GLY A 12 2.61 0.32 3.42
N GLU A 13 2.69 -0.49 4.46
CA GLU A 13 2.95 -1.94 4.35
C GLU A 13 1.85 -2.75 5.04
N TYR A 14 1.45 -3.86 4.43
CA TYR A 14 0.49 -4.81 5.00
C TYR A 14 0.99 -6.25 4.82
N ASN A 15 1.04 -7.01 5.92
CA ASN A 15 1.27 -8.45 5.93
C ASN A 15 2.46 -8.96 5.08
N ASN A 16 3.53 -8.17 4.96
CA ASN A 16 4.78 -8.58 4.33
C ASN A 16 5.48 -9.68 5.17
N SER A 17 6.19 -10.59 4.51
CA SER A 17 6.96 -11.66 5.15
C SER A 17 8.45 -11.60 4.78
N GLY A 18 9.28 -12.36 5.51
CA GLY A 18 10.75 -12.37 5.36
C GLY A 18 11.48 -11.39 6.27
N ALA A 19 12.81 -11.48 6.30
CA ALA A 19 13.65 -10.74 7.25
C ALA A 19 13.53 -9.20 7.15
N GLY A 20 13.10 -8.68 6.00
CA GLY A 20 12.93 -7.25 5.75
C GLY A 20 11.51 -6.72 5.97
N ALA A 21 10.57 -7.56 6.40
CA ALA A 21 9.19 -7.15 6.68
C ALA A 21 9.12 -6.10 7.80
N TRP A 22 7.93 -5.50 7.97
CA TRP A 22 7.70 -4.44 8.94
C TRP A 22 8.34 -4.73 10.31
N SER A 23 9.14 -3.78 10.79
CA SER A 23 9.73 -3.79 12.13
C SER A 23 9.56 -2.43 12.80
N SER A 24 9.91 -2.35 14.09
CA SER A 24 9.98 -1.07 14.81
C SER A 24 11.04 -0.11 14.28
N SER A 25 11.89 -0.54 13.34
CA SER A 25 12.95 0.27 12.73
C SER A 25 12.49 1.13 11.55
N ARG A 26 11.22 1.06 11.13
CA ARG A 26 10.72 1.87 10.03
C ARG A 26 10.77 3.36 10.34
N ALA A 27 10.95 4.18 9.30
CA ALA A 27 10.92 5.63 9.41
C ALA A 27 9.57 6.11 9.97
N LYS A 28 9.58 7.24 10.68
CA LYS A 28 8.38 7.75 11.39
C LYS A 28 7.18 8.07 10.49
N PHE A 29 7.41 8.32 9.20
CA PHE A 29 6.35 8.58 8.22
C PHE A 29 5.73 7.29 7.67
N ALA A 30 6.34 6.12 7.90
CA ALA A 30 5.83 4.85 7.40
C ALA A 30 4.60 4.43 8.20
N THR A 31 3.64 3.81 7.51
CA THR A 31 2.37 3.37 8.10
C THR A 31 2.27 1.84 8.04
N LYS A 32 2.04 1.19 9.18
CA LYS A 32 1.62 -0.22 9.21
C LYS A 32 0.12 -0.26 8.97
N LEU A 33 -0.30 -0.82 7.84
CA LEU A 33 -1.71 -0.94 7.52
C LEU A 33 -2.37 -2.05 8.35
N SER A 34 -3.66 -1.91 8.61
CA SER A 34 -4.49 -2.92 9.29
C SER A 34 -5.18 -3.88 8.33
N SER A 35 -5.23 -3.55 7.03
CA SER A 35 -5.80 -4.37 5.95
C SER A 35 -5.07 -4.15 4.63
N ALA A 36 -5.21 -5.10 3.71
CA ALA A 36 -4.75 -4.94 2.33
C ALA A 36 -5.61 -3.90 1.60
N VAL A 37 -4.97 -3.13 0.70
CA VAL A 37 -5.71 -2.30 -0.26
C VAL A 37 -6.32 -3.23 -1.31
N SER A 38 -7.63 -3.15 -1.52
CA SER A 38 -8.30 -3.99 -2.50
C SER A 38 -7.99 -3.53 -3.92
N ILE A 39 -8.04 -4.46 -4.88
CA ILE A 39 -7.86 -4.14 -6.31
C ILE A 39 -8.94 -3.15 -6.80
N SER A 40 -10.16 -3.21 -6.27
CA SER A 40 -11.24 -2.29 -6.65
C SER A 40 -11.04 -0.87 -6.13
N THR A 41 -10.34 -0.69 -5.00
CA THR A 41 -9.91 0.63 -4.53
C THR A 41 -8.92 1.29 -5.50
N VAL A 42 -8.03 0.50 -6.13
CA VAL A 42 -6.99 1.01 -7.02
C VAL A 42 -7.48 1.17 -8.46
N LEU A 43 -8.21 0.17 -8.97
CA LEU A 43 -8.58 0.03 -10.39
C LEU A 43 -10.06 0.30 -10.67
N GLY A 44 -10.86 0.58 -9.63
CA GLY A 44 -12.31 0.73 -9.71
C GLY A 44 -13.05 -0.60 -9.68
N SER A 45 -14.37 -0.55 -9.45
CA SER A 45 -15.22 -1.75 -9.32
C SER A 45 -15.35 -2.56 -10.61
N SER A 46 -15.14 -1.93 -11.77
CA SER A 46 -15.24 -2.55 -13.10
C SER A 46 -13.93 -3.17 -13.58
N TYR A 47 -12.89 -3.27 -12.74
CA TYR A 47 -11.56 -3.77 -13.13
C TYR A 47 -11.63 -5.13 -13.85
N SER A 48 -12.52 -6.02 -13.38
CA SER A 48 -12.70 -7.37 -13.92
C SER A 48 -13.24 -7.39 -15.36
N ASN A 49 -13.68 -6.26 -15.92
CA ASN A 49 -14.18 -6.20 -17.30
C ASN A 49 -13.05 -6.10 -18.35
N TRP A 50 -11.86 -5.67 -17.95
CA TRP A 50 -10.76 -5.38 -18.88
C TRP A 50 -9.44 -6.05 -18.51
N VAL A 51 -9.26 -6.51 -17.27
CA VAL A 51 -8.12 -7.37 -16.91
C VAL A 51 -8.33 -8.79 -17.42
N ASP A 52 -7.24 -9.47 -17.75
CA ASP A 52 -7.28 -10.90 -18.04
C ASP A 52 -7.64 -11.68 -16.76
N LYS A 53 -8.80 -12.35 -16.79
CA LYS A 53 -9.33 -13.10 -15.64
C LYS A 53 -8.58 -14.40 -15.37
N SER A 54 -7.75 -14.88 -16.28
CA SER A 54 -6.91 -16.06 -16.04
C SER A 54 -5.80 -15.80 -15.01
N TYR A 55 -5.56 -14.54 -14.64
CA TYR A 55 -4.56 -14.11 -13.67
C TYR A 55 -5.14 -13.35 -12.46
N LEU A 56 -6.46 -13.40 -12.26
CA LEU A 56 -7.14 -12.94 -11.04
C LEU A 56 -7.26 -14.07 -10.02
#